data_AF-A0A438EGJ1-F1
#
_entry.id   AF-A0A438EGJ1-F1
#
_cell.length_a   1.000
_cell.length_b   1.000
_cell.length_c   1.000
_cell.angle_alpha   90.00
_cell.angle_beta   90.00
_cell.angle_gamma   90.00
#
_symmetry.space_group_name_H-M   'P 1'
#
loop_
_entity.id
_entity.type
_entity.pdbx_description
1 polymer ?
#
loop_
_entity_poly.entity_id
_entity_poly.type
_entity_poly.pdbx_seq_one_letter_code
_entity_poly.pdbx_strand_id
1 'polypeptide(L)'
;MIKLSYNITAYSVQEPHMEVMSPGTKGLQTYIMNRLLVYMYREFRAGEKRGSLPCIRADELSAQFPNISEPFLRKRLKHCADLQKGSNGLLFWVMRRNFRIPLEEELRRMVTPENVCAYESMQAGLYRLKHLGITRLTLPTGLSSAMNQLPYEAIALAAASHIERELQITPWNLSSNFVACTNQDRENIERLEITGVGDPSGRGLGFSYVRTAPKAPISNAMVKKKITVGRGGSTVTGTDADLRRLSMEAAREVC
;
A
#
# COMPACT_ATOMS: atom_id res chain seq x y z
N MET A 1 0.43 1.34 -51.11
CA MET A 1 0.83 2.21 -49.98
C MET A 1 -0.21 2.02 -48.87
N ILE A 2 0.10 1.23 -47.84
CA ILE A 2 -0.82 0.96 -46.72
C ILE A 2 -0.65 2.11 -45.72
N LYS A 3 -1.66 2.99 -45.58
CA LYS A 3 -1.72 3.96 -44.49
C LYS A 3 -2.05 3.22 -43.20
N LEU A 4 -1.05 2.98 -42.35
CA LEU A 4 -1.28 2.65 -40.95
C LEU A 4 -1.87 3.88 -40.28
N SER A 5 -3.14 3.80 -39.86
CA SER A 5 -3.75 4.83 -39.03
C SER A 5 -3.29 4.59 -37.60
N TYR A 6 -2.52 5.51 -37.05
CA TYR A 6 -2.06 5.44 -35.67
C TYR A 6 -3.09 6.12 -34.76
N ASN A 7 -3.68 5.37 -33.83
CA ASN A 7 -4.49 5.92 -32.76
C ASN A 7 -3.58 6.22 -31.56
N ILE A 8 -3.55 7.47 -31.12
CA ILE A 8 -2.83 7.91 -29.93
C ILE A 8 -3.88 8.33 -28.89
N THR A 9 -3.83 7.73 -27.71
CA THR A 9 -4.70 8.05 -26.57
C THR A 9 -3.85 8.55 -25.41
N ALA A 10 -4.20 9.72 -24.86
CA ALA A 10 -3.64 10.22 -23.61
C ALA A 10 -4.51 9.75 -22.44
N TYR A 11 -3.88 9.14 -21.43
CA TYR A 11 -4.54 8.71 -20.19
C TYR A 11 -4.24 9.72 -19.06
N SER A 12 -5.22 9.93 -18.18
CA SER A 12 -5.10 10.78 -16.99
C SER A 12 -4.53 10.02 -15.80
N VAL A 13 -4.57 10.64 -14.62
CA VAL A 13 -4.35 9.96 -13.33
C VAL A 13 -5.27 8.74 -13.23
N GLN A 14 -4.71 7.62 -12.79
CA GLN A 14 -5.42 6.35 -12.66
C GLN A 14 -6.09 6.24 -11.30
N GLU A 15 -7.35 5.81 -11.29
CA GLU A 15 -8.10 5.40 -10.10
C GLU A 15 -7.85 3.91 -9.82
N PRO A 16 -7.12 3.54 -8.75
CA PRO A 16 -6.81 2.15 -8.47
C PRO A 16 -8.04 1.40 -7.94
N HIS A 17 -8.48 0.37 -8.67
CA HIS A 17 -9.54 -0.55 -8.22
C HIS A 17 -9.01 -1.75 -7.43
N MET A 18 -7.68 -1.86 -7.30
CA MET A 18 -7.02 -2.88 -6.50
C MET A 18 -5.84 -2.27 -5.76
N GLU A 19 -5.56 -2.79 -4.58
CA GLU A 19 -4.38 -2.38 -3.82
C GLU A 19 -3.11 -2.96 -4.44
N VAL A 20 -2.07 -2.14 -4.53
CA VAL A 20 -0.71 -2.61 -4.76
C VAL A 20 -0.26 -3.35 -3.49
N MET A 21 0.39 -4.51 -3.67
CA MET A 21 0.85 -5.30 -2.53
C MET A 21 1.78 -4.48 -1.63
N SER A 22 1.59 -4.61 -0.31
CA SER A 22 2.42 -3.90 0.66
C SER A 22 3.57 -4.78 1.18
N PRO A 23 4.81 -4.25 1.29
CA PRO A 23 5.95 -4.97 1.84
C PRO A 23 5.68 -5.53 3.24
N GLY A 24 6.21 -6.73 3.52
CA GLY A 24 6.10 -7.35 4.84
C GLY A 24 4.71 -7.92 5.20
N THR A 25 3.71 -7.80 4.30
CA THR A 25 2.37 -8.36 4.56
C THR A 25 2.30 -9.87 4.35
N LYS A 26 1.33 -10.52 5.01
CA LYS A 26 1.01 -11.93 4.79
C LYS A 26 0.55 -12.20 3.35
N GLY A 27 -0.20 -11.26 2.75
CA GLY A 27 -0.66 -11.37 1.37
C GLY A 27 0.50 -11.48 0.37
N LEU A 28 1.53 -10.64 0.54
CA LEU A 28 2.75 -10.71 -0.25
C LEU A 28 3.45 -12.08 -0.12
N GLN A 29 3.57 -12.58 1.11
CA GLN A 29 4.18 -13.90 1.35
C GLN A 29 3.42 -15.03 0.66
N THR A 30 2.08 -15.01 0.74
CA THR A 30 1.23 -15.96 0.02
C THR A 30 1.44 -15.87 -1.49
N TYR A 31 1.48 -14.67 -2.06
CA TYR A 31 1.73 -14.48 -3.50
C TYR A 31 3.10 -15.04 -3.93
N ILE A 32 4.18 -14.70 -3.20
CA ILE A 32 5.53 -15.18 -3.52
C ILE A 32 5.57 -16.72 -3.48
N MET A 33 4.92 -17.34 -2.48
CA MET A 33 4.82 -18.79 -2.39
C MET A 33 4.00 -19.40 -3.53
N ASN A 34 2.87 -18.80 -3.88
CA ASN A 34 2.06 -19.27 -5.00
C ASN A 34 2.82 -19.16 -6.32
N ARG A 35 3.53 -18.05 -6.55
CA ARG A 35 4.39 -17.86 -7.73
C ARG A 35 5.49 -18.91 -7.82
N LEU A 36 6.13 -19.24 -6.69
CA LEU A 36 7.12 -20.30 -6.62
C LEU A 36 6.53 -21.66 -6.98
N LEU A 37 5.39 -22.02 -6.38
CA LEU A 37 4.74 -23.30 -6.65
C LEU A 37 4.28 -23.40 -8.12
N VAL A 38 3.71 -22.32 -8.68
CA VAL A 38 3.29 -22.28 -10.09
C VAL A 38 4.50 -22.45 -11.02
N TYR A 39 5.63 -21.78 -10.75
CA TYR A 39 6.87 -21.98 -11.49
C TYR A 39 7.30 -23.45 -11.45
N MET A 40 7.40 -24.03 -10.24
CA MET A 40 7.85 -25.40 -10.07
C MET A 40 6.93 -26.42 -10.75
N TYR A 41 5.61 -26.26 -10.62
CA TYR A 41 4.62 -27.14 -11.23
C TYR A 41 4.64 -27.08 -12.75
N ARG A 42 4.95 -25.92 -13.34
CA ARG A 42 5.12 -25.78 -14.79
C ARG A 42 6.41 -26.44 -15.27
N GLU A 43 7.51 -26.29 -14.54
CA GLU A 43 8.77 -26.98 -14.83
C GLU A 43 8.63 -28.50 -14.71
N PHE A 44 7.98 -28.99 -13.65
CA PHE A 44 7.71 -30.43 -13.50
C PHE A 44 6.87 -30.98 -14.65
N ARG A 45 5.79 -30.28 -15.01
CA ARG A 45 4.94 -30.67 -16.16
C ARG A 45 5.72 -30.65 -17.47
N ALA A 46 6.63 -29.69 -17.65
CA ALA A 46 7.51 -29.64 -18.83
C ALA A 46 8.49 -30.83 -18.85
N GLY A 47 9.03 -31.21 -17.69
CA GLY A 47 9.86 -32.41 -17.52
C GLY A 47 9.13 -33.69 -17.87
N GLU A 48 7.91 -33.89 -17.36
CA GLU A 48 7.06 -35.06 -17.67
C GLU A 48 6.79 -35.16 -19.18
N LYS A 49 6.45 -34.05 -19.83
CA LYS A 49 6.21 -34.00 -21.28
C LYS A 49 7.44 -34.36 -22.11
N ARG A 50 8.65 -34.13 -21.59
CA ARG A 50 9.92 -34.49 -22.22
C ARG A 50 10.36 -35.92 -21.90
N GLY A 51 9.59 -36.68 -21.12
CA GLY A 51 9.96 -38.03 -20.67
C GLY A 51 11.12 -38.05 -19.67
N SER A 52 11.43 -36.92 -19.04
CA SER A 52 12.51 -36.79 -18.06
C SER A 52 11.97 -36.79 -16.63
N LEU A 53 12.82 -37.12 -15.65
CA LEU A 53 12.47 -37.01 -14.24
C LEU A 53 12.10 -35.54 -13.91
N PRO A 54 10.91 -35.24 -13.39
CA PRO A 54 10.52 -33.87 -13.05
C PRO A 54 11.36 -33.35 -11.88
N CYS A 55 12.32 -32.48 -12.17
CA CYS A 55 13.20 -31.89 -11.18
C CYS A 55 13.66 -30.48 -11.57
N ILE A 56 14.09 -29.70 -10.57
CA ILE A 56 14.65 -28.36 -10.74
C ILE A 56 15.92 -28.28 -9.90
N ARG A 57 16.98 -27.67 -10.41
CA ARG A 57 18.20 -27.48 -9.62
C ARG A 57 17.95 -26.52 -8.46
N ALA A 58 18.54 -26.83 -7.31
CA ALA A 58 18.33 -26.04 -6.09
C ALA A 58 18.95 -24.63 -6.19
N ASP A 59 20.09 -24.49 -6.86
CA ASP A 59 20.75 -23.20 -7.09
C ASP A 59 19.98 -22.33 -8.07
N GLU A 60 19.46 -22.91 -9.15
CA GLU A 60 18.57 -22.23 -10.11
C GLU A 60 17.30 -21.71 -9.42
N LEU A 61 16.64 -22.56 -8.63
CA LEU A 61 15.44 -22.16 -7.90
C LEU A 61 15.73 -21.05 -6.89
N SER A 62 16.88 -21.12 -6.20
CA SER A 62 17.29 -20.09 -5.23
C SER A 62 17.63 -18.77 -5.93
N ALA A 63 18.23 -18.81 -7.12
CA ALA A 63 18.51 -17.61 -7.92
C ALA A 63 17.23 -16.92 -8.40
N GLN A 64 16.19 -17.67 -8.74
CA GLN A 64 14.88 -17.12 -9.14
C GLN A 64 14.08 -16.55 -7.95
N PHE A 65 14.32 -17.05 -6.74
CA PHE A 65 13.63 -16.63 -5.54
C PHE A 65 14.60 -16.32 -4.38
N PRO A 66 15.47 -15.29 -4.53
CA PRO A 66 16.59 -15.05 -3.62
C PRO A 66 16.17 -14.63 -2.21
N ASN A 67 14.94 -14.14 -2.06
CA ASN A 67 14.40 -13.67 -0.78
C ASN A 67 13.78 -14.80 0.07
N ILE A 68 13.87 -16.05 -0.37
CA ILE A 68 13.34 -17.22 0.34
C ILE A 68 14.50 -18.03 0.92
N SER A 69 14.50 -18.23 2.24
CA SER A 69 15.51 -19.08 2.88
C SER A 69 15.28 -20.56 2.57
N GLU A 70 16.37 -21.32 2.42
CA GLU A 70 16.30 -22.75 2.14
C GLU A 70 15.49 -23.56 3.18
N PRO A 71 15.59 -23.31 4.51
CA PRO A 71 14.76 -24.03 5.49
C PRO A 71 13.26 -23.79 5.27
N PHE A 72 12.89 -22.57 4.91
CA PHE A 72 11.50 -22.23 4.62
C PHE A 72 11.03 -22.91 3.32
N LEU A 73 11.88 -22.93 2.30
CA LEU A 73 11.64 -23.62 1.04
C LEU A 73 11.43 -25.13 1.27
N ARG A 74 12.30 -25.79 2.04
CA ARG A 74 12.15 -27.21 2.44
C ARG A 74 10.82 -27.48 3.13
N LYS A 75 10.43 -26.64 4.09
CA LYS A 75 9.14 -26.76 4.77
C LYS A 75 7.98 -26.63 3.79
N ARG A 76 8.06 -25.68 2.85
CA ARG A 76 6.98 -25.38 1.90
C ARG A 76 6.85 -26.42 0.80
N LEU A 77 7.94 -27.06 0.38
CA LEU A 77 7.97 -28.01 -0.73
C LEU A 77 7.78 -29.47 -0.30
N LYS A 78 7.87 -29.77 1.00
CA LYS A 78 7.79 -31.14 1.56
C LYS A 78 6.60 -31.96 1.05
N HIS A 79 5.48 -31.33 0.68
CA HIS A 79 4.31 -32.04 0.16
C HIS A 79 4.45 -32.47 -1.30
N CYS A 80 5.26 -31.78 -2.12
CA CYS A 80 5.34 -32.00 -3.56
C CYS A 80 6.73 -32.39 -4.09
N ALA A 81 7.81 -32.07 -3.37
CA ALA A 81 9.17 -32.35 -3.81
C ALA A 81 10.10 -32.70 -2.64
N ASP A 82 11.07 -33.56 -2.91
CA ASP A 82 12.16 -33.89 -1.99
C ASP A 82 13.49 -33.37 -2.55
N LEU A 83 14.36 -32.87 -1.68
CA LEU A 83 15.70 -32.44 -2.08
C LEU A 83 16.64 -33.64 -2.16
N GLN A 84 17.24 -33.86 -3.31
CA GLN A 84 18.13 -35.00 -3.59
C GLN A 84 19.47 -34.51 -4.14
N LYS A 85 20.55 -35.25 -3.84
CA LYS A 85 21.89 -34.99 -4.37
C LYS A 85 22.12 -35.84 -5.62
N GLY A 86 22.39 -35.20 -6.74
CA GLY A 86 22.73 -35.85 -8.00
C GLY A 86 24.14 -36.44 -8.00
N SER A 87 24.44 -37.26 -9.01
CA SER A 87 25.75 -37.90 -9.19
C SER A 87 26.91 -36.92 -9.35
N ASN A 88 26.63 -35.72 -9.89
CA ASN A 88 27.57 -34.61 -10.03
C ASN A 88 27.73 -33.77 -8.75
N GLY A 89 27.10 -34.18 -7.63
CA GLY A 89 27.13 -33.46 -6.37
C GLY A 89 26.17 -32.27 -6.27
N LEU A 90 25.47 -31.90 -7.35
CA LEU A 90 24.49 -30.82 -7.36
C LEU A 90 23.19 -31.26 -6.66
N LEU A 91 22.50 -30.29 -6.06
CA LEU A 91 21.24 -30.52 -5.37
C LEU A 91 20.06 -30.24 -6.30
N PHE A 92 19.05 -31.10 -6.26
CA PHE A 92 17.85 -31.03 -7.08
C PHE A 92 16.60 -31.17 -6.21
N TRP A 93 15.60 -30.35 -6.49
CA TRP A 93 14.23 -30.56 -6.04
C TRP A 93 13.56 -31.52 -7.00
N VAL A 94 13.34 -32.75 -6.56
CA VAL A 94 12.73 -33.82 -7.36
C VAL A 94 11.28 -34.00 -6.95
N MET A 95 10.36 -34.01 -7.93
CA MET A 95 8.94 -34.22 -7.67
C MET A 95 8.68 -35.58 -7.02
N ARG A 96 7.79 -35.61 -6.04
CA ARG A 96 7.35 -36.86 -5.40
C ARG A 96 6.56 -37.74 -6.37
N ARG A 97 6.82 -39.05 -6.35
CA ARG A 97 6.17 -40.03 -7.24
C ARG A 97 4.64 -40.03 -7.19
N ASN A 98 4.07 -39.78 -6.01
CA ASN A 98 2.61 -39.78 -5.78
C ASN A 98 2.00 -38.37 -5.83
N PHE A 99 2.79 -37.34 -6.17
CA PHE A 99 2.29 -35.99 -6.27
C PHE A 99 1.65 -35.78 -7.64
N ARG A 100 0.39 -35.35 -7.65
CA ARG A 100 -0.29 -34.92 -8.87
C ARG A 100 -0.16 -33.42 -9.01
N ILE A 101 0.40 -32.98 -10.14
CA ILE A 101 0.47 -31.56 -10.48
C ILE A 101 -0.97 -31.02 -10.63
N PRO A 102 -1.32 -29.90 -9.97
CA PRO A 102 -2.62 -29.25 -10.17
C PRO A 102 -2.89 -28.94 -11.65
N LEU A 103 -4.16 -28.84 -12.03
CA LEU A 103 -4.59 -28.51 -13.38
C LEU A 103 -4.19 -27.07 -13.75
N GLU A 104 -4.05 -26.78 -15.04
CA GLU A 104 -3.67 -25.45 -15.51
C GLU A 104 -4.62 -24.35 -15.02
N GLU A 105 -5.91 -24.64 -14.94
CA GLU A 105 -6.90 -23.69 -14.41
C GLU A 105 -6.67 -23.37 -12.92
N GLU A 106 -6.31 -24.37 -12.12
CA GLU A 106 -5.97 -24.18 -10.71
C GLU A 106 -4.71 -23.33 -10.56
N LEU A 107 -3.69 -23.56 -11.39
CA LEU A 107 -2.46 -22.77 -11.40
C LEU A 107 -2.72 -21.29 -11.74
N ARG A 108 -3.61 -21.01 -12.70
CA ARG A 108 -3.98 -19.63 -13.09
C ARG A 108 -4.73 -18.90 -11.98
N ARG A 109 -5.48 -19.61 -11.14
CA ARG A 109 -6.14 -19.02 -9.96
C ARG A 109 -5.16 -18.70 -8.83
N MET A 110 -4.03 -19.43 -8.74
CA MET A 110 -3.01 -19.18 -7.72
C MET A 110 -2.24 -17.88 -7.94
N VAL A 111 -1.96 -17.53 -9.20
CA VAL A 111 -1.23 -16.32 -9.63
C VAL A 111 -1.96 -15.71 -10.82
N THR A 112 -2.70 -14.63 -10.57
CA THR A 112 -3.41 -13.88 -11.61
C THR A 112 -2.50 -12.77 -12.18
N PRO A 113 -2.75 -12.29 -13.42
CA PRO A 113 -2.01 -11.17 -13.99
C PRO A 113 -2.06 -9.90 -13.13
N GLU A 114 -3.21 -9.62 -12.51
CA GLU A 114 -3.41 -8.47 -11.62
C GLU A 114 -2.46 -8.53 -10.42
N ASN A 115 -2.33 -9.72 -9.80
CA ASN A 115 -1.39 -9.94 -8.71
C ASN A 115 0.08 -9.75 -9.15
N VAL A 116 0.41 -10.10 -10.39
CA VAL A 116 1.75 -9.85 -10.95
C VAL A 116 2.00 -8.35 -11.07
N CYS A 117 1.07 -7.60 -11.66
CA CYS A 117 1.18 -6.15 -11.81
C CYS A 117 1.26 -5.43 -10.44
N ALA A 118 0.46 -5.85 -9.45
CA ALA A 118 0.54 -5.30 -8.10
C ALA A 118 1.88 -5.62 -7.42
N TYR A 119 2.42 -6.83 -7.59
CA TYR A 119 3.74 -7.17 -7.07
C TYR A 119 4.86 -6.36 -7.73
N GLU A 120 4.85 -6.23 -9.06
CA GLU A 120 5.87 -5.49 -9.81
C GLU A 120 5.83 -3.99 -9.51
N SER A 121 4.63 -3.42 -9.35
CA SER A 121 4.44 -2.04 -8.89
C SER A 121 5.06 -1.82 -7.50
N MET A 122 4.88 -2.77 -6.58
CA MET A 122 5.54 -2.75 -5.28
C MET A 122 7.07 -2.84 -5.40
N GLN A 123 7.60 -3.72 -6.25
CA GLN A 123 9.04 -3.84 -6.46
C GLN A 123 9.64 -2.54 -7.02
N ALA A 124 8.96 -1.88 -7.96
CA ALA A 124 9.37 -0.58 -8.48
C ALA A 124 9.40 0.51 -7.38
N GLY A 125 8.39 0.53 -6.51
CA GLY A 125 8.37 1.42 -5.34
C GLY A 125 9.54 1.16 -4.37
N LEU A 126 9.83 -0.11 -4.06
CA LEU A 126 10.96 -0.50 -3.21
C LEU A 126 12.30 -0.11 -3.84
N TYR A 127 12.45 -0.30 -5.15
CA TYR A 127 13.65 0.09 -5.89
C TYR A 127 13.87 1.60 -5.80
N ARG A 128 12.82 2.41 -5.97
CA ARG A 128 12.88 3.88 -5.81
C ARG A 128 13.34 4.27 -4.41
N LEU A 129 12.71 3.71 -3.36
CA LEU A 129 13.09 4.01 -1.97
C LEU A 129 14.58 3.68 -1.72
N LYS A 130 15.06 2.53 -2.22
CA LYS A 130 16.47 2.15 -2.13
C LYS A 130 17.41 3.15 -2.81
N HIS A 131 17.04 3.68 -3.98
CA HIS A 131 17.84 4.69 -4.70
C HIS A 131 17.92 6.02 -3.96
N LEU A 132 16.91 6.32 -3.15
CA LEU A 132 16.87 7.49 -2.27
C LEU A 132 17.56 7.23 -0.91
N GLY A 133 18.16 6.05 -0.72
CA GLY A 133 18.80 5.66 0.55
C GLY A 133 17.83 5.18 1.64
N ILE A 134 16.53 5.12 1.35
CA ILE A 134 15.48 4.70 2.29
C ILE A 134 15.36 3.17 2.21
N THR A 135 16.15 2.47 3.05
CA THR A 135 16.27 1.00 2.97
C THR A 135 15.53 0.24 4.07
N ARG A 136 15.25 0.90 5.20
CA ARG A 136 14.65 0.26 6.40
C ARG A 136 13.15 0.53 6.54
N LEU A 137 12.69 1.65 6.01
CA LEU A 137 11.31 2.10 6.16
C LEU A 137 10.53 1.81 4.88
N THR A 138 9.33 1.28 5.05
CA THR A 138 8.41 0.95 3.94
C THR A 138 7.01 1.50 4.15
N LEU A 139 6.67 1.93 5.37
CA LEU A 139 5.37 2.48 5.74
C LEU A 139 5.56 3.83 6.45
N PRO A 140 4.66 4.80 6.24
CA PRO A 140 4.73 6.10 6.90
C PRO A 140 4.29 6.06 8.39
N THR A 141 3.75 4.93 8.87
CA THR A 141 3.17 4.80 10.20
C THR A 141 4.17 5.10 11.32
N GLY A 142 3.80 6.02 12.22
CA GLY A 142 4.61 6.40 13.38
C GLY A 142 5.74 7.39 13.08
N LEU A 143 5.99 7.71 11.81
CA LEU A 143 7.09 8.59 11.43
C LEU A 143 6.86 10.04 11.86
N SER A 144 5.65 10.58 11.67
CA SER A 144 5.32 11.95 12.09
C SER A 144 5.49 12.15 13.61
N SER A 145 5.17 11.12 14.42
CA SER A 145 5.37 11.15 15.87
C SER A 145 6.86 11.11 16.24
N ALA A 146 7.64 10.26 15.57
CA ALA A 146 9.09 10.20 15.75
C ALA A 146 9.79 11.51 15.32
N MET A 147 9.31 12.15 14.25
CA MET A 147 9.80 13.43 13.76
C MET A 147 9.64 14.55 14.78
N ASN A 148 8.53 14.57 15.52
CA ASN A 148 8.28 15.56 16.57
C ASN A 148 9.24 15.42 17.77
N GLN A 149 9.95 14.30 17.89
CA GLN A 149 10.93 14.04 18.94
C GLN A 149 12.37 14.32 18.49
N LEU A 150 12.58 14.62 17.20
CA LEU A 150 13.91 14.96 16.70
C LEU A 150 14.35 16.34 17.22
N PRO A 151 15.65 16.53 17.48
CA PRO A 151 16.19 17.86 17.75
C PRO A 151 15.89 18.79 16.57
N TYR A 152 15.70 20.08 16.86
CA TYR A 152 15.38 21.10 15.85
C TYR A 152 16.62 21.51 15.03
N GLU A 153 17.31 20.51 14.49
CA GLU A 153 18.39 20.68 13.53
C GLU A 153 17.79 20.68 12.13
N ALA A 154 17.96 21.78 11.39
CA ALA A 154 17.33 21.97 10.09
C ALA A 154 17.60 20.82 9.10
N ILE A 155 18.80 20.25 9.15
CA ILE A 155 19.20 19.12 8.29
C ILE A 155 18.44 17.84 8.68
N ALA A 156 18.32 17.55 9.98
CA ALA A 156 17.63 16.38 10.47
C ALA A 156 16.13 16.42 10.15
N LEU A 157 15.49 17.58 10.35
CA LEU A 157 14.08 17.79 10.01
C LEU A 157 13.83 17.72 8.51
N ALA A 158 14.71 18.30 7.69
CA ALA A 158 14.61 18.21 6.23
C ALA A 158 14.74 16.76 5.73
N ALA A 159 15.69 16.00 6.27
CA ALA A 159 15.86 14.58 5.94
C ALA A 159 14.63 13.76 6.35
N ALA A 160 14.11 13.97 7.56
CA ALA A 160 12.95 13.23 8.04
C ALA A 160 11.68 13.56 7.25
N SER A 161 11.45 14.84 6.92
CA SER A 161 10.35 15.28 6.06
C SER A 161 10.44 14.72 4.64
N HIS A 162 11.65 14.62 4.09
CA HIS A 162 11.87 13.98 2.80
C HIS A 162 11.51 12.48 2.84
N ILE A 163 11.96 11.77 3.89
CA ILE A 163 11.64 10.35 4.07
C ILE A 163 10.13 10.14 4.21
N GLU A 164 9.45 10.95 5.03
CA GLU A 164 8.01 10.86 5.22
C GLU A 164 7.25 11.04 3.91
N ARG A 165 7.61 12.06 3.14
CA ARG A 165 7.05 12.31 1.82
C ARG A 165 7.19 11.10 0.90
N GLU A 166 8.40 10.55 0.79
CA GLU A 166 8.68 9.43 -0.12
C GLU A 166 7.92 8.16 0.30
N LEU A 167 7.69 7.95 1.60
CA LEU A 167 6.87 6.84 2.10
C LEU A 167 5.38 7.03 1.83
N GLN A 168 4.87 8.26 1.93
CA GLN A 168 3.46 8.60 1.65
C GLN A 168 3.09 8.40 0.18
N ILE A 169 4.03 8.60 -0.75
CA ILE A 169 3.80 8.47 -2.20
C ILE A 169 4.13 7.09 -2.75
N THR A 170 4.41 6.12 -1.90
CA THR A 170 4.61 4.73 -2.33
C THR A 170 3.32 4.16 -2.94
N PRO A 171 3.44 3.29 -3.96
CA PRO A 171 2.26 2.80 -4.68
C PRO A 171 1.31 1.98 -3.78
N TRP A 172 1.84 1.24 -2.80
CA TRP A 172 1.02 0.51 -1.83
C TRP A 172 0.30 1.44 -0.84
N ASN A 173 0.88 2.59 -0.48
CA ASN A 173 0.21 3.56 0.38
C ASN A 173 -0.91 4.29 -0.39
N LEU A 174 -0.62 4.83 -1.57
CA LEU A 174 -1.60 5.59 -2.36
C LEU A 174 -2.79 4.71 -2.80
N SER A 175 -2.52 3.50 -3.31
CA SER A 175 -3.59 2.60 -3.74
C SER A 175 -4.45 2.10 -2.59
N SER A 176 -3.86 1.74 -1.44
CA SER A 176 -4.63 1.31 -0.26
C SER A 176 -5.50 2.44 0.29
N ASN A 177 -5.00 3.68 0.31
CA ASN A 177 -5.80 4.83 0.74
C ASN A 177 -7.01 5.06 -0.16
N PHE A 178 -6.81 5.01 -1.48
CA PHE A 178 -7.89 5.22 -2.45
C PHE A 178 -8.93 4.08 -2.40
N VAL A 179 -8.48 2.82 -2.36
CA VAL A 179 -9.36 1.65 -2.27
C VAL A 179 -10.14 1.64 -0.97
N ALA A 180 -9.51 2.00 0.17
CA ALA A 180 -10.20 2.12 1.44
C ALA A 180 -11.27 3.22 1.41
N CYS A 181 -10.95 4.39 0.85
CA CYS A 181 -11.89 5.51 0.72
C CYS A 181 -13.10 5.18 -0.18
N THR A 182 -12.90 4.37 -1.23
CA THR A 182 -13.96 4.02 -2.19
C THR A 182 -14.84 2.85 -1.75
N ASN A 183 -14.34 1.98 -0.87
CA ASN A 183 -15.08 0.82 -0.35
C ASN A 183 -15.85 1.08 0.96
N GLN A 184 -15.75 2.27 1.55
CA GLN A 184 -16.40 2.59 2.83
C GLN A 184 -17.85 3.05 2.64
N ASP A 185 -18.72 2.64 3.57
CA ASP A 185 -20.07 3.20 3.72
C ASP A 185 -20.00 4.69 4.06
N ARG A 186 -21.02 5.45 3.60
CA ARG A 186 -21.05 6.92 3.65
C ARG A 186 -20.85 7.54 5.05
N GLU A 187 -21.01 6.76 6.11
CA GLU A 187 -20.90 7.23 7.49
C GLU A 187 -19.46 7.29 8.02
N ASN A 188 -18.48 6.59 7.41
CA ASN A 188 -17.08 6.52 7.87
C ASN A 188 -16.07 6.76 6.72
N ILE A 189 -16.34 7.73 5.84
CA ILE A 189 -15.45 8.03 4.71
C ILE A 189 -14.13 8.65 5.22
N GLU A 190 -13.05 7.89 5.17
CA GLU A 190 -11.69 8.39 5.30
C GLU A 190 -11.39 9.36 4.16
N ARG A 191 -11.09 10.62 4.48
CA ARG A 191 -10.91 11.65 3.47
C ARG A 191 -9.49 11.62 2.90
N LEU A 192 -9.39 11.69 1.58
CA LEU A 192 -8.12 11.90 0.88
C LEU A 192 -7.78 13.39 0.84
N GLU A 193 -6.51 13.69 1.02
CA GLU A 193 -5.94 15.02 0.80
C GLU A 193 -5.79 15.22 -0.72
N ILE A 194 -6.80 15.80 -1.37
CA ILE A 194 -6.86 15.92 -2.84
C ILE A 194 -5.74 16.76 -3.45
N THR A 195 -5.18 17.68 -2.67
CA THR A 195 -3.99 18.49 -3.02
C THR A 195 -2.90 18.19 -2.03
N GLY A 196 -1.72 17.77 -2.45
CA GLY A 196 -0.66 17.47 -1.50
C GLY A 196 0.49 16.75 -2.16
N VAL A 197 1.34 16.17 -1.32
CA VAL A 197 2.57 15.50 -1.78
C VAL A 197 2.31 14.30 -2.69
N GLY A 198 1.11 13.72 -2.64
CA GLY A 198 0.69 12.62 -3.52
C GLY A 198 0.29 13.05 -4.92
N ASP A 199 0.24 14.34 -5.25
CA ASP A 199 -0.10 14.81 -6.59
C ASP A 199 1.04 14.50 -7.57
N PRO A 200 0.85 13.57 -8.53
CA PRO A 200 1.91 13.18 -9.45
C PRO A 200 2.32 14.31 -10.42
N SER A 201 1.50 15.35 -10.58
CA SER A 201 1.81 16.49 -11.45
C SER A 201 2.77 17.50 -10.78
N GLY A 202 2.81 17.54 -9.44
CA GLY A 202 3.53 18.54 -8.66
C GLY A 202 3.06 19.98 -8.89
N ARG A 203 1.94 20.20 -9.57
CA ARG A 203 1.45 21.52 -10.01
C ARG A 203 -0.05 21.74 -9.76
N GLY A 204 -0.72 20.83 -9.05
CA GLY A 204 -2.16 20.91 -8.78
C GLY A 204 -3.03 20.46 -9.95
N LEU A 205 -2.48 19.70 -10.89
CA LEU A 205 -3.21 19.14 -12.05
C LEU A 205 -3.55 17.65 -11.88
N GLY A 206 -3.26 17.08 -10.71
CA GLY A 206 -3.58 15.71 -10.33
C GLY A 206 -4.17 15.64 -8.94
N PHE A 207 -4.57 14.43 -8.54
CA PHE A 207 -5.10 14.17 -7.22
C PHE A 207 -4.04 13.50 -6.35
N SER A 208 -3.92 13.95 -5.11
CA SER A 208 -3.19 13.25 -4.07
C SER A 208 -4.09 12.22 -3.39
N TYR A 209 -3.60 10.99 -3.26
CA TYR A 209 -4.29 9.89 -2.56
C TYR A 209 -3.69 9.64 -1.16
N VAL A 210 -3.12 10.68 -0.54
CA VAL A 210 -2.68 10.63 0.86
C VAL A 210 -3.89 10.82 1.78
N ARG A 211 -3.93 10.14 2.94
CA ARG A 211 -5.02 10.31 3.91
C ARG A 211 -4.92 11.67 4.61
N THR A 212 -6.06 12.33 4.74
CA THR A 212 -6.19 13.50 5.63
C THR A 212 -6.23 13.02 7.08
N ALA A 213 -5.43 13.63 7.96
CA ALA A 213 -5.54 13.37 9.39
C ALA A 213 -6.98 13.67 9.87
N PRO A 214 -7.58 12.84 10.75
CA PRO A 214 -8.88 13.15 11.30
C PRO A 214 -8.81 14.52 11.98
N LYS A 215 -9.64 15.47 11.55
CA LYS A 215 -9.83 16.70 12.33
C LYS A 215 -10.40 16.26 13.68
N ALA A 216 -9.78 16.69 14.78
CA ALA A 216 -10.32 16.46 16.11
C ALA A 216 -11.80 16.87 16.10
N PRO A 217 -12.71 16.06 16.68
CA PRO A 217 -14.10 16.46 16.77
C PRO A 217 -14.12 17.83 17.46
N ILE A 218 -14.71 18.82 16.79
CA ILE A 218 -14.96 20.12 17.40
C ILE A 218 -15.83 19.81 18.61
N SER A 219 -15.24 19.83 19.80
CA SER A 219 -15.98 19.60 21.03
C SER A 219 -16.92 20.78 21.22
N ASN A 220 -18.16 20.64 20.75
CA ASN A 220 -19.27 21.44 21.26
C ASN A 220 -19.61 20.96 22.69
N ALA A 221 -18.62 20.93 23.57
CA ALA A 221 -18.82 20.75 25.00
C ALA A 221 -19.19 22.11 25.59
N MET A 222 -20.35 22.63 25.17
CA MET A 222 -21.02 23.70 25.91
C MET A 222 -21.56 23.06 27.19
N VAL A 223 -20.77 23.25 28.24
CA VAL A 223 -21.06 23.01 29.64
C VAL A 223 -22.53 23.29 29.95
N LYS A 224 -23.35 22.26 30.17
CA LYS A 224 -24.65 22.42 30.87
C LYS A 224 -24.36 22.69 32.35
N LYS A 225 -23.90 23.89 32.68
CA LYS A 225 -23.94 24.40 34.06
C LYS A 225 -25.30 25.03 34.25
N LYS A 226 -26.16 24.36 35.00
CA LYS A 226 -27.42 24.90 35.51
C LYS A 226 -27.07 26.12 36.37
N ILE A 227 -27.34 27.33 35.90
CA ILE A 227 -27.25 28.55 36.71
C ILE A 227 -28.68 29.03 36.95
N THR A 228 -29.05 29.02 38.22
CA THR A 228 -30.23 29.64 38.81
C THR A 228 -30.22 31.16 38.60
N VAL A 229 -31.40 31.69 38.28
CA VAL A 229 -31.68 33.08 37.93
C VAL A 229 -31.34 34.04 39.08
N GLY A 230 -30.57 35.08 38.77
CA GLY A 230 -30.38 36.27 39.59
C GLY A 230 -30.32 37.52 38.70
N ARG A 231 -31.14 38.52 39.02
CA ARG A 231 -31.34 39.79 38.30
C ARG A 231 -30.05 40.63 38.19
N GLY A 232 -29.83 41.23 37.01
CA GLY A 232 -29.17 42.55 36.85
C GLY A 232 -27.99 42.62 35.87
N GLY A 233 -28.12 43.45 34.83
CA GLY A 233 -27.03 44.02 34.04
C GLY A 233 -26.65 43.27 32.74
N SER A 234 -26.90 43.86 31.58
CA SER A 234 -26.46 43.34 30.27
C SER A 234 -25.01 43.74 29.98
N THR A 235 -24.07 42.89 30.37
CA THR A 235 -22.68 42.98 29.89
C THR A 235 -22.53 42.07 28.68
N VAL A 236 -22.39 42.67 27.50
CA VAL A 236 -22.11 41.96 26.24
C VAL A 236 -20.66 41.47 26.30
N THR A 237 -20.46 40.16 26.27
CA THR A 237 -19.11 39.54 26.37
C THR A 237 -18.62 38.97 25.05
N GLY A 238 -19.35 39.26 23.96
CA GLY A 238 -18.91 38.94 22.59
C GLY A 238 -19.00 37.45 22.26
N THR A 239 -20.00 36.74 22.79
CA THR A 239 -20.27 35.34 22.43
C THR A 239 -21.47 35.22 21.49
N ASP A 240 -21.57 34.11 20.73
CA ASP A 240 -22.64 33.84 19.74
C ASP A 240 -24.07 33.95 20.32
N ALA A 241 -24.23 33.75 21.62
CA ALA A 241 -25.50 33.95 22.31
C ALA A 241 -25.94 35.42 22.39
N ASP A 242 -24.99 36.36 22.41
CA ASP A 242 -25.25 37.81 22.42
C ASP A 242 -25.72 38.27 21.03
N LEU A 243 -25.14 37.71 19.95
CA LEU A 243 -25.55 37.96 18.55
C LEU A 243 -27.02 37.59 18.31
N ARG A 244 -27.51 36.53 18.94
CA ARG A 244 -28.91 36.09 18.82
C ARG A 244 -29.89 36.92 19.66
N ARG A 245 -29.38 37.75 20.57
CA ARG A 245 -30.17 38.63 21.44
C ARG A 245 -30.13 40.11 21.00
N LEU A 246 -29.31 40.42 20.00
CA LEU A 246 -29.25 41.74 19.39
C LEU A 246 -30.55 42.03 18.62
N SER A 247 -31.17 43.17 18.90
CA SER A 247 -32.32 43.66 18.13
C SER A 247 -31.86 44.12 16.75
N MET A 248 -32.80 44.17 15.79
CA MET A 248 -32.50 44.60 14.41
C MET A 248 -31.91 46.02 14.32
N GLU A 249 -32.24 46.91 15.26
CA GLU A 249 -31.65 48.26 15.34
C GLU A 249 -30.21 48.21 15.83
N ALA A 250 -29.92 47.46 16.90
CA ALA A 250 -28.56 47.35 17.42
C ALA A 250 -27.62 46.57 16.48
N ALA A 251 -28.16 45.65 15.66
CA ALA A 251 -27.38 44.96 14.64
C ALA A 251 -26.94 45.89 13.49
N ARG A 252 -27.70 46.97 13.20
CA ARG A 252 -27.34 47.93 12.14
C ARG A 252 -26.20 48.87 12.51
N GLU A 253 -25.95 49.10 13.79
CA GLU A 253 -24.84 49.96 14.24
C GLU A 253 -23.49 49.22 14.25
N VAL A 254 -23.50 47.88 14.15
CA VAL A 254 -22.30 47.03 14.20
C VAL A 254 -21.89 46.50 12.80
N CYS A 255 -22.71 46.75 11.76
CA CYS A 255 -22.42 46.43 10.35
C CYS A 255 -22.03 47.68 9.57
#